data_AF-A0A6J4SL51-F1
#
_entry.id   AF-A0A6J4SL51-F1
#
_cell.length_a   1.000
_cell.length_b   1.000
_cell.length_c   1.000
_cell.angle_alpha   90.00
_cell.angle_beta   90.00
_cell.angle_gamma   90.00
#
_symmetry.space_group_name_H-M   'P 1'
#
loop_
_entity.id
_entity.type
_entity.pdbx_description
1 polymer ?
#
loop_
_entity_poly.entity_id
_entity_poly.type
_entity_poly.pdbx_seq_one_letter_code
_entity_poly.pdbx_strand_id
1 'polypeptide(L)'
;PELERVGLSGTAGIRVPPPEASALRRLAREVLGRAGPGEPIFLAPLRSDIVAETPLILHFLLDRPNVLERDALLLARPAEQKRVVAVLRERRPLVVRWTDPRSSRREPNRRGRPSGSRALDAFLSQAYERRARIGPYDVLQARR
;
A
#
# COMPACT_ATOMS: atom_id res chain seq x y z
N PRO A 1 -23.89 8.38 -8.32
CA PRO A 1 -23.84 7.56 -7.08
C PRO A 1 -23.84 8.45 -5.83
N GLU A 2 -24.40 7.98 -4.73
CA GLU A 2 -24.34 8.65 -3.42
C GLU A 2 -22.90 8.69 -2.90
N LEU A 3 -22.50 9.80 -2.29
CA LEU A 3 -21.14 10.03 -1.79
C LEU A 3 -21.16 10.51 -0.34
N GLU A 4 -20.24 9.98 0.46
CA GLU A 4 -20.06 10.31 1.87
C GLU A 4 -18.67 10.89 2.12
N ARG A 5 -18.56 11.78 3.11
CA ARG A 5 -17.25 12.29 3.54
C ARG A 5 -16.40 11.16 4.12
N VAL A 6 -15.11 11.14 3.80
CA VAL A 6 -14.18 10.15 4.39
C VAL A 6 -14.09 10.32 5.90
N GLY A 7 -14.08 11.56 6.41
CA GLY A 7 -14.13 11.84 7.85
C GLY A 7 -12.81 11.62 8.60
N LEU A 8 -11.67 11.75 7.89
CA LEU A 8 -10.33 11.72 8.45
C LEU A 8 -9.74 13.15 8.54
N SER A 9 -8.74 13.36 9.39
CA SER A 9 -8.08 14.65 9.53
C SER A 9 -7.53 15.14 8.18
N GLY A 10 -7.70 16.43 7.86
CA GLY A 10 -7.25 17.00 6.58
C GLY A 10 -8.05 16.58 5.34
N THR A 11 -9.11 15.76 5.47
CA THR A 11 -9.85 15.20 4.33
C THR A 11 -11.26 15.79 4.13
N ALA A 12 -11.55 16.96 4.70
CA ALA A 12 -12.91 17.52 4.76
C ALA A 12 -13.61 17.66 3.38
N GLY A 13 -12.83 17.85 2.31
CA GLY A 13 -13.31 17.94 0.93
C GLY A 13 -13.44 16.61 0.19
N ILE A 14 -12.89 15.50 0.72
CA ILE A 14 -12.87 14.21 0.03
C ILE A 14 -14.17 13.45 0.31
N ARG A 15 -14.87 13.11 -0.77
CA ARG A 15 -16.08 12.29 -0.73
C ARG A 15 -15.93 11.09 -1.65
N VAL A 16 -16.33 9.93 -1.16
CA VAL A 16 -16.24 8.63 -1.85
C VAL A 16 -17.52 7.83 -1.61
N PRO A 17 -17.77 6.73 -2.34
CA PRO A 17 -18.89 5.84 -2.03
C PRO A 17 -18.86 5.39 -0.56
N PRO A 18 -20.01 5.23 0.12
CA PRO A 18 -20.06 4.90 1.55
C PRO A 18 -19.23 3.65 1.97
N PRO A 19 -19.19 2.55 1.18
CA PRO A 19 -18.33 1.42 1.52
C PRO A 19 -16.83 1.77 1.55
N GLU A 20 -16.39 2.64 0.65
CA GLU A 20 -15.00 3.11 0.58
C GLU A 20 -14.68 4.05 1.75
N ALA A 21 -15.61 4.97 2.09
CA ALA A 21 -15.44 5.85 3.24
C ALA A 21 -15.30 5.05 4.55
N SER A 22 -16.16 4.05 4.74
CA SER A 22 -16.10 3.14 5.90
C SER A 22 -14.79 2.34 5.93
N ALA A 23 -14.34 1.81 4.78
CA ALA A 23 -13.08 1.08 4.68
C ALA A 23 -11.87 1.98 5.03
N LEU A 24 -11.83 3.22 4.52
CA LEU A 24 -10.75 4.16 4.80
C LEU A 24 -10.68 4.54 6.28
N ARG A 25 -11.83 4.79 6.94
CA ARG A 25 -11.86 5.05 8.39
C ARG A 25 -11.37 3.87 9.20
N ARG A 26 -11.78 2.65 8.83
CA ARG A 26 -11.33 1.42 9.50
C ARG A 26 -9.84 1.19 9.27
N LEU A 27 -9.34 1.41 8.05
CA LEU A 27 -7.92 1.30 7.72
C LEU A 27 -7.10 2.29 8.54
N ALA A 28 -7.53 3.55 8.61
CA ALA A 28 -6.86 4.57 9.42
C ALA A 28 -6.76 4.14 10.88
N ARG A 29 -7.85 3.69 11.50
CA ARG A 29 -7.80 3.18 12.88
C ARG A 29 -6.83 2.01 13.05
N GLU A 30 -6.82 1.07 12.11
CA GLU A 30 -5.93 -0.10 12.16
C GLU A 30 -4.45 0.29 12.02
N VAL A 31 -4.13 1.22 11.12
CA VAL A 31 -2.76 1.69 10.89
C VAL A 31 -2.29 2.55 12.06
N LEU A 32 -3.09 3.52 12.50
CA LEU A 32 -2.75 4.41 13.61
C LEU A 32 -2.63 3.67 14.94
N GLY A 33 -3.35 2.56 15.13
CA GLY A 33 -3.22 1.70 16.31
C GLY A 33 -2.00 0.77 16.31
N ARG A 34 -1.28 0.65 15.19
CA ARG A 34 -0.13 -0.25 15.04
C ARG A 34 1.18 0.46 14.75
N ALA A 35 1.14 1.54 13.98
CA ALA A 35 2.29 2.37 13.66
C ALA A 35 2.24 3.61 14.56
N GLY A 36 3.33 3.85 15.29
CA GLY A 36 3.51 5.04 16.11
C GLY A 36 3.38 6.34 15.29
N PRO A 37 3.14 7.48 15.96
CA PRO A 37 3.14 8.77 15.28
C PRO A 37 4.43 9.01 14.48
N GLY A 38 4.30 9.40 13.21
CA GLY A 38 5.44 9.64 12.32
C GLY A 38 6.18 8.39 11.82
N GLU A 39 5.86 7.19 12.31
CA GLU A 39 6.46 5.97 11.80
C GLU A 39 6.07 5.75 10.33
N PRO A 40 7.01 5.39 9.45
CA PRO A 40 6.68 5.20 8.04
C PRO A 40 5.91 3.90 7.81
N ILE A 41 5.12 3.89 6.74
CA ILE A 41 4.50 2.68 6.20
C ILE A 41 5.03 2.39 4.80
N PHE A 42 4.84 1.16 4.36
CA PHE A 42 5.02 0.79 2.95
C PHE A 42 3.68 0.49 2.30
N LEU A 43 3.40 1.14 1.16
CA LEU A 43 2.24 0.82 0.33
C LEU A 43 2.65 -0.20 -0.74
N ALA A 44 2.08 -1.40 -0.68
CA ALA A 44 2.34 -2.46 -1.65
C ALA A 44 1.16 -2.64 -2.62
N PRO A 45 1.39 -2.81 -3.93
CA PRO A 45 0.33 -3.24 -4.83
C PRO A 45 -0.02 -4.73 -4.64
N LEU A 46 -1.08 -5.20 -5.29
CA LEU A 46 -1.36 -6.64 -5.36
C LEU A 46 -0.25 -7.37 -6.12
N ARG A 47 0.33 -6.73 -7.14
CA ARG A 47 1.44 -7.27 -7.93
C ARG A 47 2.57 -6.27 -8.04
N SER A 48 3.76 -6.67 -7.62
CA SER A 48 4.96 -5.83 -7.68
C SER A 48 5.72 -5.94 -8.99
N ASP A 49 5.39 -6.91 -9.85
CA ASP A 49 6.08 -7.16 -11.14
C ASP A 49 5.57 -6.29 -12.30
N ILE A 50 4.57 -5.46 -12.04
CA ILE A 50 3.94 -4.56 -13.01
C ILE A 50 3.81 -3.18 -12.39
N VAL A 51 3.99 -2.13 -13.19
CA VAL A 51 3.65 -0.78 -12.72
C VAL A 51 2.19 -0.54 -13.09
N ALA A 52 1.33 -0.55 -12.07
CA ALA A 52 -0.10 -0.30 -12.18
C ALA A 52 -0.52 0.90 -11.31
N GLU A 53 -1.82 1.12 -11.18
CA GLU A 53 -2.37 2.12 -10.27
C GLU A 53 -1.88 1.86 -8.84
N THR A 54 -1.42 2.92 -8.18
CA THR A 54 -0.92 2.88 -6.79
C THR A 54 -1.67 3.93 -5.97
N PRO A 55 -2.18 3.60 -4.78
CA PRO A 55 -3.04 4.51 -4.03
C PRO A 55 -2.18 5.44 -3.15
N LEU A 56 -1.28 6.22 -3.76
CA LEU A 56 -0.32 7.08 -3.05
C LEU A 56 -1.00 8.09 -2.11
N ILE A 57 -2.26 8.45 -2.41
CA ILE A 57 -3.09 9.29 -1.54
C ILE A 57 -3.20 8.73 -0.11
N LEU A 58 -3.07 7.42 0.08
CA LEU A 58 -3.14 6.79 1.41
C LEU A 58 -2.06 7.30 2.37
N HIS A 59 -0.87 7.71 1.90
CA HIS A 59 0.12 8.31 2.80
C HIS A 59 -0.41 9.57 3.50
N PHE A 60 -1.18 10.37 2.76
CA PHE A 60 -1.83 11.57 3.29
C PHE A 60 -3.03 11.21 4.17
N LEU A 61 -3.89 10.27 3.72
CA LEU A 61 -5.09 9.89 4.47
C LEU A 61 -4.76 9.20 5.81
N LEU A 62 -3.65 8.48 5.87
CA LEU A 62 -3.21 7.75 7.05
C LEU A 62 -2.24 8.56 7.93
N ASP A 63 -1.82 9.74 7.47
CA ASP A 63 -0.79 10.57 8.12
C ASP A 63 0.50 9.76 8.42
N ARG A 64 0.97 9.01 7.41
CA ARG A 64 2.15 8.13 7.55
C ARG A 64 3.09 8.33 6.37
N PRO A 65 4.36 8.70 6.61
CA PRO A 65 5.32 8.88 5.54
C PRO A 65 5.59 7.56 4.82
N ASN A 66 6.09 7.67 3.58
CA ASN A 66 6.58 6.51 2.85
C ASN A 66 7.92 6.07 3.45
N VAL A 67 8.10 4.77 3.69
CA VAL A 67 9.39 4.22 4.14
C VAL A 67 10.49 4.36 3.08
N LEU A 68 10.09 4.48 1.81
CA LEU A 68 11.02 4.66 0.70
C LEU A 68 11.23 6.15 0.43
N GLU A 69 12.48 6.52 0.12
CA GLU A 69 12.84 7.86 -0.35
C GLU A 69 12.34 8.15 -1.77
N ARG A 70 11.97 7.10 -2.53
CA ARG A 70 11.53 7.19 -3.92
C ARG A 70 10.17 6.52 -4.10
N ASP A 71 9.37 7.05 -5.00
CA ASP A 71 8.01 6.58 -5.24
C ASP A 71 7.94 5.20 -5.90
N ALA A 72 6.79 4.55 -5.67
CA ALA A 72 6.43 3.20 -6.13
C ALA A 72 6.47 2.99 -7.67
N LEU A 73 6.67 4.03 -8.47
CA LEU A 73 6.63 3.99 -9.94
C LEU A 73 7.72 3.11 -10.58
N LEU A 74 8.73 2.69 -9.80
CA LEU A 74 9.84 1.84 -10.24
C LEU A 74 9.78 0.40 -9.73
N LEU A 75 8.76 0.03 -8.94
CA LEU A 75 8.66 -1.27 -8.26
C LEU A 75 8.73 -2.49 -9.19
N ALA A 76 8.32 -2.36 -10.45
CA ALA A 76 8.39 -3.47 -11.41
C ALA A 76 9.83 -3.87 -11.78
N ARG A 77 10.83 -3.00 -11.57
CA ARG A 77 12.22 -3.31 -11.95
C ARG A 77 12.84 -4.29 -10.95
N PRO A 78 13.47 -5.39 -11.39
CA PRO A 78 14.08 -6.38 -10.48
C PRO A 78 15.10 -5.77 -9.50
N ALA A 79 15.94 -4.86 -9.98
CA ALA A 79 16.91 -4.17 -9.13
C ALA A 79 16.24 -3.28 -8.07
N GLU A 80 15.08 -2.69 -8.39
CA GLU A 80 14.33 -1.86 -7.46
C GLU A 80 13.64 -2.70 -6.39
N GLN A 81 13.04 -3.84 -6.76
CA GLN A 81 12.48 -4.77 -5.78
C GLN A 81 13.54 -5.22 -4.77
N LYS A 82 14.77 -5.49 -5.20
CA LYS A 82 15.88 -5.85 -4.28
C LYS A 82 16.19 -4.72 -3.30
N ARG A 83 16.21 -3.46 -3.74
CA ARG A 83 16.42 -2.29 -2.86
C ARG A 83 15.29 -2.14 -1.85
N VAL A 84 14.05 -2.24 -2.32
CA VAL A 84 12.87 -2.16 -1.44
C VAL A 84 12.90 -3.29 -0.41
N VAL A 85 13.19 -4.53 -0.83
CA VAL A 85 13.33 -5.67 0.10
C VAL A 85 14.41 -5.41 1.15
N ALA A 86 15.54 -4.82 0.79
CA ALA A 86 16.58 -4.47 1.76
C ALA A 86 16.06 -3.46 2.81
N VAL A 87 15.42 -2.38 2.37
CA VAL A 87 14.82 -1.37 3.27
C VAL A 87 13.76 -1.99 4.17
N LEU A 88 12.85 -2.80 3.62
CA LEU A 88 11.77 -3.43 4.39
C LEU A 88 12.29 -4.49 5.37
N ARG A 89 13.42 -5.12 5.07
CA ARG A 89 14.06 -6.08 5.98
C ARG A 89 14.69 -5.38 7.18
N GLU A 90 15.34 -4.25 6.95
CA GLU A 90 16.01 -3.46 8.00
C GLU A 90 14.99 -2.71 8.86
N ARG A 91 14.06 -1.98 8.22
CA ARG A 91 13.15 -1.04 8.89
C ARG A 91 11.90 -1.71 9.43
N ARG A 92 11.53 -2.88 8.91
CA ARG A 92 10.33 -3.65 9.28
C ARG A 92 9.05 -2.80 9.47
N PRO A 93 8.71 -1.87 8.54
CA PRO A 93 7.56 -0.98 8.71
C PRO A 93 6.23 -1.75 8.63
N LEU A 94 5.12 -1.14 9.04
CA LEU A 94 3.81 -1.67 8.68
C LEU A 94 3.62 -1.60 7.15
N VAL A 95 3.06 -2.65 6.56
CA VAL A 95 2.76 -2.69 5.12
C VAL A 95 1.26 -2.62 4.92
N VAL A 96 0.79 -1.70 4.08
CA VAL A 96 -0.59 -1.68 3.59
C VAL A 96 -0.56 -2.16 2.16
N ARG A 97 -1.07 -3.38 1.93
CA ARG A 97 -1.18 -3.97 0.60
C ARG A 97 -2.55 -3.67 0.00
N TRP A 98 -2.57 -2.97 -1.12
CA TRP A 98 -3.79 -2.71 -1.88
C TRP A 98 -4.10 -3.90 -2.79
N THR A 99 -5.19 -4.58 -2.50
CA THR A 99 -5.66 -5.80 -3.16
C THR A 99 -6.74 -5.54 -4.22
N ASP A 100 -7.05 -4.27 -4.50
CA ASP A 100 -7.97 -3.89 -5.56
C ASP A 100 -7.43 -4.38 -6.93
N PRO A 101 -8.25 -5.01 -7.79
CA PRO A 101 -7.83 -5.48 -9.10
C PRO A 101 -7.11 -4.42 -9.96
N ARG A 102 -7.44 -3.13 -9.77
CA ARG A 102 -6.76 -2.00 -10.44
C ARG A 102 -5.25 -2.00 -10.21
N SER A 103 -4.79 -2.39 -9.03
CA SER A 103 -3.36 -2.52 -8.69
C SER A 103 -2.62 -3.64 -9.41
N SER A 104 -3.32 -4.43 -10.23
CA SER A 104 -2.77 -5.55 -11.01
C SER A 104 -3.14 -5.48 -12.49
N ARG A 105 -3.90 -4.45 -12.89
CA ARG A 105 -4.40 -4.29 -14.25
C ARG A 105 -3.27 -3.91 -15.19
N ARG A 106 -3.20 -4.58 -16.35
CA ARG A 106 -2.26 -4.21 -17.41
C ARG A 106 -2.72 -2.94 -18.11
N GLU A 107 -1.86 -1.93 -18.12
CA GLU A 107 -2.02 -0.76 -18.97
C GLU A 107 -1.52 -1.06 -20.40
N PRO A 108 -2.13 -0.47 -21.45
CA PRO A 108 -1.70 -0.66 -22.84
C PRO A 108 -0.44 0.15 -23.17
N ASN A 109 0.58 0.10 -22.31
CA ASN A 109 1.85 0.80 -22.47
C ASN A 109 3.01 -0.06 -21.90
N ARG A 110 4.24 0.45 -21.99
CA ARG A 110 5.43 -0.29 -21.47
C ARG A 110 5.37 -0.54 -19.96
N ARG A 111 4.69 0.32 -19.18
CA ARG A 111 4.55 0.20 -17.71
C ARG A 111 3.68 -1.00 -17.32
N GLY A 112 2.64 -1.26 -18.10
CA GLY A 112 1.73 -2.40 -17.91
C GLY A 112 2.29 -3.76 -18.34
N ARG A 113 3.55 -3.84 -18.81
CA ARG A 113 4.20 -5.12 -19.13
C ARG A 113 4.82 -5.73 -17.86
N PRO A 114 4.46 -6.97 -17.49
CA PRO A 114 5.09 -7.65 -16.37
C PRO A 114 6.60 -7.82 -16.58
N SER A 115 7.41 -7.49 -15.59
CA SER A 115 8.85 -7.80 -15.58
C SER A 115 9.14 -9.26 -15.24
N GLY A 116 8.15 -9.98 -14.70
CA GLY A 116 8.30 -11.34 -14.17
C GLY A 116 8.97 -11.42 -12.80
N SER A 117 9.43 -10.29 -12.23
CA SER A 117 10.11 -10.28 -10.94
C SER A 117 9.14 -10.41 -9.77
N ARG A 118 9.28 -11.48 -8.99
CA ARG A 118 8.43 -11.77 -7.82
C ARG A 118 9.13 -11.54 -6.48
N ALA A 119 10.31 -10.90 -6.47
CA ALA A 119 11.16 -10.84 -5.29
C ALA A 119 10.48 -10.11 -4.13
N LEU A 120 9.81 -8.98 -4.39
CA LEU A 120 9.10 -8.23 -3.36
C LEU A 120 7.86 -9.00 -2.85
N ASP A 121 7.03 -9.53 -3.76
CA ASP A 121 5.82 -10.24 -3.37
C ASP A 121 6.15 -11.52 -2.56
N ALA A 122 7.19 -12.24 -2.96
CA ALA A 122 7.70 -13.40 -2.23
C ALA A 122 8.22 -13.00 -0.85
N PHE A 123 9.03 -11.94 -0.76
CA PHE A 123 9.53 -11.43 0.51
C PHE A 123 8.40 -11.03 1.45
N LEU A 124 7.40 -10.28 0.97
CA LEU A 124 6.24 -9.90 1.78
C LEU A 124 5.48 -11.14 2.29
N SER A 125 5.27 -12.16 1.45
CA SER A 125 4.59 -13.39 1.89
C SER A 125 5.35 -14.18 2.96
N GLN A 126 6.68 -14.12 2.93
CA GLN A 126 7.55 -14.87 3.84
C GLN A 126 7.80 -14.12 5.14
N ALA A 127 8.11 -12.83 5.06
CA ALA A 127 8.58 -12.02 6.19
C ALA A 127 7.46 -11.27 6.90
N TYR A 128 6.28 -11.15 6.29
CA TYR A 128 5.13 -10.46 6.88
C TYR A 128 3.96 -11.41 7.09
N GLU A 129 3.11 -11.07 8.05
CA GLU A 129 1.85 -11.74 8.30
C GLU A 129 0.70 -10.73 8.24
N ARG A 130 -0.46 -11.16 7.71
CA ARG A 130 -1.64 -10.31 7.63
C ARG A 130 -2.30 -10.21 9.00
N ARG A 131 -2.44 -8.98 9.50
CA ARG A 131 -3.12 -8.66 10.76
C ARG A 131 -4.59 -8.31 10.57
N ALA A 132 -4.93 -7.67 9.45
CA ALA A 132 -6.30 -7.29 9.14
C ALA A 132 -6.55 -7.28 7.63
N ARG A 133 -7.83 -7.44 7.26
CA ARG A 133 -8.35 -7.18 5.93
C ARG A 133 -9.52 -6.21 6.02
N ILE A 134 -9.43 -5.09 5.33
CA ILE A 134 -10.38 -3.98 5.41
C ILE A 134 -10.68 -3.52 4.00
N GLY A 135 -11.84 -3.92 3.46
CA GLY A 135 -12.17 -3.66 2.05
C GLY A 135 -11.06 -4.20 1.13
N PRO A 136 -10.51 -3.37 0.21
CA PRO A 136 -9.42 -3.77 -0.66
C PRO A 136 -8.02 -3.65 -0.01
N TYR A 137 -7.90 -3.52 1.31
CA TYR A 137 -6.60 -3.34 1.98
C TYR A 137 -6.29 -4.52 2.89
N ASP A 138 -5.12 -5.11 2.71
CA ASP A 138 -4.50 -6.01 3.69
C ASP A 138 -3.48 -5.20 4.50
N VAL A 139 -3.57 -5.27 5.83
CA VAL A 139 -2.57 -4.69 6.74
C VAL A 139 -1.63 -5.81 7.17
N LEU A 140 -0.35 -5.69 6.83
CA LEU A 140 0.68 -6.68 7.13
C LEU A 140 1.67 -6.12 8.13
N GLN A 141 2.12 -6.98 9.03
CA GLN A 141 3.14 -6.68 10.03
C GLN A 141 4.29 -7.66 9.88
N ALA A 142 5.52 -7.19 10.09
CA ALA A 142 6.68 -8.06 10.06
C ALA A 142 6.53 -9.18 11.09
N ARG A 143 6.86 -10.41 10.69
CA ARG A 143 6.97 -11.55 11.61
C ARG A 143 8.14 -11.30 12.56
N ARG A 144 8.02 -11.81 13.80
CA ARG A 144 9.11 -11.72 14.77
C ARG A 144 10.31 -12.50 14.26
#